data_AF-D3SMV3-F1
#
_entry.id   AF-D3SMV3-F1
#
_cell.length_a   1.000
_cell.length_b   1.000
_cell.length_c   1.000
_cell.angle_alpha   90.00
_cell.angle_beta   90.00
_cell.angle_gamma   90.00
#
_symmetry.space_group_name_H-M   'P 1'
#
loop_
_entity.id
_entity.type
_entity.pdbx_description
1 polymer ?
#
loop_
_entity_poly.entity_id
_entity_poly.type
_entity_poly.pdbx_seq_one_letter_code
_entity_poly.pdbx_strand_id
1 'polypeptide(L)'
;MQELILGIYRFFIRLAFNLTIVVLLVGLFVGVFRTLAEIGLTFTEATVRLGFKELIINTLSLIVVLEIIRAFVDYFEYERVRLEVLMEALIAFFIREFMIKLFEEKLTGLEVLLWSTGVAFLVGARTLTVVYKPPKK
;
A
#
# COMPACT_ATOMS: atom_id res chain seq x y z
N MET A 1 49.07 -7.97 -55.90
CA MET A 1 47.79 -8.72 -55.94
C MET A 1 47.25 -9.02 -54.53
N GLN A 2 48.08 -9.49 -53.60
CA GLN A 2 47.69 -9.77 -52.21
C GLN A 2 47.12 -8.54 -51.46
N GLU A 3 47.68 -7.34 -51.65
CA GLU A 3 47.20 -6.15 -50.94
C GLU A 3 45.79 -5.70 -51.33
N LEU A 4 45.39 -5.89 -52.59
CA LEU A 4 44.03 -5.59 -53.07
C LEU A 4 43.01 -6.55 -52.46
N ILE A 5 43.34 -7.84 -52.37
CA ILE A 5 42.48 -8.86 -51.76
C ILE A 5 42.26 -8.56 -50.28
N LEU A 6 43.33 -8.18 -49.56
CA LEU A 6 43.26 -7.81 -48.15
C LEU A 6 42.48 -6.50 -47.92
N GLY A 7 42.57 -5.53 -48.84
CA GLY A 7 41.77 -4.30 -48.80
C GLY A 7 40.27 -4.58 -48.92
N ILE A 8 39.89 -5.41 -49.89
CA ILE A 8 38.50 -5.81 -50.13
C ILE A 8 37.95 -6.61 -48.94
N TYR A 9 38.71 -7.58 -48.43
CA TYR A 9 38.31 -8.38 -47.27
C TYR A 9 38.04 -7.53 -46.02
N ARG A 10 38.94 -6.57 -45.72
CA ARG A 10 38.76 -5.64 -44.60
C ARG A 10 37.54 -4.73 -44.79
N PHE A 11 37.25 -4.31 -46.02
CA PHE A 11 36.06 -3.52 -46.33
C PHE A 11 34.78 -4.31 -46.05
N PHE A 12 34.68 -5.55 -46.53
CA PHE A 12 33.53 -6.41 -46.29
C PHE A 12 33.33 -6.72 -44.81
N ILE A 13 34.40 -7.02 -44.07
CA ILE A 13 34.31 -7.24 -42.61
C ILE A 13 33.80 -5.99 -41.91
N ARG A 14 34.39 -4.82 -42.21
CA ARG A 14 33.98 -3.56 -41.57
C ARG A 14 32.52 -3.24 -41.86
N LEU A 15 32.07 -3.46 -43.09
CA LEU A 15 30.67 -3.28 -43.49
C LEU A 15 29.75 -4.24 -42.75
N ALA A 16 30.09 -5.53 -42.70
CA ALA A 16 29.30 -6.55 -42.02
C ALA A 16 29.18 -6.25 -40.51
N PHE A 17 30.30 -5.97 -39.83
CA PHE A 17 30.30 -5.64 -38.40
C PHE A 17 29.47 -4.38 -38.11
N ASN A 18 29.65 -3.32 -38.90
CA ASN A 18 28.91 -2.09 -38.69
C ASN A 18 27.39 -2.32 -38.86
N LEU A 19 27.00 -3.11 -39.86
CA LEU A 19 25.60 -3.45 -40.10
C LEU A 19 25.03 -4.30 -38.95
N THR A 20 25.77 -5.31 -38.49
CA THR A 20 25.36 -6.12 -37.34
C THR A 20 25.19 -5.28 -36.07
N ILE A 21 26.12 -4.37 -35.78
CA ILE A 21 26.02 -3.48 -34.61
C ILE A 21 24.77 -2.61 -34.68
N VAL A 22 24.48 -2.03 -35.86
CA VAL A 22 23.27 -1.22 -36.04
C VAL A 22 22.00 -2.05 -35.81
N VAL A 23 21.92 -3.26 -36.38
CA VAL A 23 20.78 -4.16 -36.19
C VAL A 23 20.61 -4.54 -34.71
N LEU A 24 21.70 -4.85 -34.02
CA LEU A 24 21.68 -5.17 -32.58
C LEU A 24 21.23 -3.97 -31.75
N LEU A 25 21.73 -2.77 -32.03
CA LEU A 25 21.33 -1.55 -31.32
C LEU A 25 19.86 -1.24 -31.50
N VAL A 26 19.34 -1.34 -32.73
CA VAL A 26 17.91 -1.13 -33.01
C VAL A 26 17.07 -2.19 -32.32
N GLY A 27 17.46 -3.46 -32.40
CA GLY A 27 16.77 -4.56 -31.74
C GLY A 27 16.72 -4.39 -30.21
N LEU A 28 17.85 -4.00 -29.62
CA LEU A 28 17.93 -3.71 -28.19
C LEU A 28 17.03 -2.52 -27.82
N PHE A 29 17.07 -1.45 -28.60
CA PHE A 29 16.27 -0.25 -28.34
C PHE A 29 14.77 -0.56 -28.39
N VAL A 30 14.31 -1.29 -29.40
CA VAL A 30 12.91 -1.74 -29.51
C VAL A 30 12.54 -2.67 -28.36
N GLY A 31 13.43 -3.60 -28.00
CA GLY A 31 13.23 -4.50 -26.86
C GLY A 31 13.05 -3.76 -25.55
N VAL A 32 13.98 -2.85 -25.22
CA VAL A 32 13.92 -2.02 -24.01
C VAL A 32 12.68 -1.15 -24.00
N PHE A 33 12.38 -0.46 -25.11
CA PHE A 33 11.20 0.40 -25.20
C PHE A 33 9.91 -0.40 -24.97
N ARG A 34 9.79 -1.58 -25.59
CA ARG A 34 8.64 -2.46 -25.42
C ARG A 34 8.50 -2.92 -23.98
N THR A 35 9.58 -3.38 -23.35
CA THR A 35 9.56 -3.80 -21.94
C THR A 35 9.17 -2.66 -21.02
N LEU A 36 9.70 -1.44 -21.23
CA LEU A 36 9.32 -0.27 -20.43
C LEU A 36 7.85 0.11 -20.64
N ALA A 37 7.34 0.04 -21.88
CA ALA A 37 5.94 0.30 -22.18
C ALA A 37 4.99 -0.74 -21.53
N GLU A 38 5.33 -2.03 -21.62
CA GLU A 38 4.55 -3.12 -21.00
C GLU A 38 4.51 -3.00 -19.46
N ILE A 39 5.64 -2.62 -18.85
CA ILE A 39 5.70 -2.33 -17.41
C ILE A 39 4.82 -1.11 -17.08
N GLY A 40 4.96 -0.01 -17.83
CA GLY A 40 4.16 1.20 -17.62
C GLY A 40 2.65 0.96 -17.73
N LEU A 41 2.23 0.14 -18.69
CA LEU A 41 0.82 -0.26 -18.84
C LEU A 41 0.37 -1.15 -17.68
N THR A 42 1.19 -2.09 -17.23
CA THR A 42 0.90 -2.94 -16.07
C THR A 42 0.80 -2.13 -14.77
N PHE A 43 1.57 -1.05 -14.62
CA PHE A 43 1.42 -0.09 -13.52
C PHE A 43 0.12 0.73 -13.58
N THR A 44 -0.42 0.93 -14.79
CA THR A 44 -1.65 1.69 -15.01
C THR A 44 -2.90 0.81 -14.91
N GLU A 45 -2.75 -0.50 -15.10
CA GLU A 45 -3.82 -1.47 -14.93
C GLU A 45 -4.32 -1.55 -13.48
N ALA A 46 -5.61 -1.90 -13.33
CA ALA A 46 -6.32 -1.97 -12.06
C ALA A 46 -5.60 -2.81 -10.99
N THR A 47 -4.73 -3.73 -11.40
CA THR A 47 -3.95 -4.66 -10.56
C THR A 47 -3.06 -3.95 -9.54
N VAL A 48 -2.41 -2.82 -9.89
CA VAL A 48 -1.58 -2.09 -8.91
C VAL A 48 -2.46 -1.35 -7.90
N ARG A 49 -3.53 -0.70 -8.35
CA ARG A 49 -4.48 -0.03 -7.45
C ARG A 49 -5.17 -1.03 -6.52
N LEU A 50 -5.52 -2.21 -7.02
CA LEU A 50 -6.04 -3.33 -6.25
C LEU A 50 -5.01 -3.82 -5.24
N GLY A 51 -3.75 -4.02 -5.64
CA GLY A 51 -2.67 -4.43 -4.73
C GLY A 51 -2.41 -3.41 -3.61
N PHE A 52 -2.45 -2.11 -3.90
CA PHE A 52 -2.36 -1.08 -2.87
C PHE A 52 -3.58 -1.06 -1.94
N LYS A 53 -4.80 -1.19 -2.49
CA LYS A 53 -6.03 -1.29 -1.70
C LYS A 53 -5.99 -2.50 -0.76
N GLU A 54 -5.57 -3.65 -1.27
CA GLU A 54 -5.43 -4.89 -0.50
C GLU A 54 -4.33 -4.80 0.55
N LEU A 55 -3.18 -4.20 0.23
CA LEU A 55 -2.10 -3.95 1.18
C LEU A 55 -2.57 -3.07 2.36
N ILE A 56 -3.31 -1.99 2.07
CA ILE A 56 -3.85 -1.10 3.11
C ILE A 56 -4.86 -1.84 3.98
N ILE A 57 -5.81 -2.57 3.39
CA ILE A 57 -6.82 -3.35 4.12
C ILE A 57 -6.13 -4.39 5.03
N ASN A 58 -5.15 -5.11 4.51
CA ASN A 58 -4.40 -6.12 5.26
C ASN A 58 -3.60 -5.50 6.40
N THR A 59 -2.92 -4.38 6.16
CA THR A 59 -2.17 -3.65 7.19
C THR A 59 -3.09 -3.15 8.29
N LEU A 60 -4.21 -2.53 7.90
CA LEU A 60 -5.23 -2.04 8.81
C LEU A 60 -5.90 -3.19 9.58
N SER A 61 -5.87 -4.40 9.03
CA SER A 61 -6.27 -5.61 9.73
C SER A 61 -5.30 -6.07 10.80
N LEU A 62 -3.99 -6.00 10.54
CA LEU A 62 -2.97 -6.29 11.55
C LEU A 62 -3.04 -5.34 12.76
N ILE A 63 -3.45 -4.08 12.55
CA ILE A 63 -3.65 -3.11 13.63
C ILE A 63 -4.66 -3.62 14.69
N VAL A 64 -5.69 -4.38 14.29
CA VAL A 64 -6.63 -4.97 15.26
C VAL A 64 -5.94 -5.94 16.20
N VAL A 65 -5.07 -6.78 15.65
CA VAL A 65 -4.32 -7.75 16.45
C VAL A 65 -3.40 -7.02 17.41
N LEU A 66 -2.73 -5.96 16.95
CA LEU A 66 -1.88 -5.12 17.78
C LEU A 66 -2.66 -4.45 18.92
N GLU A 67 -3.87 -3.93 18.66
CA GLU A 67 -4.69 -3.29 19.68
C GLU A 67 -5.18 -4.29 20.73
N ILE A 68 -5.55 -5.50 20.31
CA ILE A 68 -5.91 -6.59 21.23
C ILE A 68 -4.72 -6.95 22.11
N ILE A 69 -3.53 -7.14 21.53
CA ILE A 69 -2.30 -7.43 22.28
C ILE A 69 -2.02 -6.30 23.29
N ARG A 70 -2.14 -5.04 22.88
CA ARG A 70 -1.97 -3.88 23.76
C ARG A 70 -2.95 -3.92 24.94
N ALA A 71 -4.23 -4.19 24.69
CA ALA A 71 -5.24 -4.32 25.74
C ALA A 71 -4.92 -5.47 26.71
N PHE A 72 -4.37 -6.59 26.22
CA PHE A 72 -3.89 -7.68 27.07
C PHE A 72 -2.69 -7.27 27.92
N VAL A 73 -1.69 -6.60 27.33
CA VAL A 73 -0.51 -6.12 28.07
C VAL A 73 -0.91 -5.17 29.20
N ASP A 74 -1.78 -4.20 28.90
CA ASP A 74 -2.32 -3.27 29.90
C ASP A 74 -3.10 -3.99 31.01
N TYR A 75 -3.85 -5.05 30.69
CA TYR A 75 -4.54 -5.84 31.71
C TYR A 75 -3.56 -6.50 32.70
N PHE A 76 -2.46 -7.06 32.18
CA PHE A 76 -1.44 -7.69 33.03
C PHE A 76 -0.68 -6.68 33.89
N GLU A 77 -0.43 -5.47 33.38
CA GLU A 77 0.32 -4.44 34.13
C GLU A 77 -0.47 -3.88 35.31
N TYR A 78 -1.79 -3.75 35.19
CA TYR A 78 -2.63 -3.11 36.21
C TYR A 78 -3.57 -4.08 36.96
N GLU A 79 -3.51 -5.38 36.67
CA GLU A 79 -4.39 -6.45 37.18
C GLU A 79 -5.91 -6.16 37.07
N ARG A 80 -6.28 -5.14 36.27
CA ARG A 80 -7.66 -4.64 36.13
C ARG A 80 -7.85 -4.05 34.74
N VAL A 81 -9.02 -4.31 34.16
CA VAL A 81 -9.43 -3.64 32.92
C VAL A 81 -9.81 -2.20 33.25
N ARG A 82 -8.93 -1.24 32.96
CA ARG A 82 -9.26 0.19 33.06
C ARG A 82 -10.23 0.54 31.94
N LEU A 83 -11.38 1.13 32.29
CA LEU A 83 -12.36 1.62 31.31
C LEU A 83 -11.74 2.60 30.31
N GLU A 84 -10.75 3.40 30.75
CA GLU A 84 -10.01 4.32 29.87
C GLU A 84 -9.27 3.57 28.75
N VAL A 85 -8.57 2.48 29.08
CA VAL A 85 -7.85 1.64 28.10
C VAL A 85 -8.82 0.91 27.19
N LEU A 86 -9.91 0.38 27.74
CA LEU A 86 -10.93 -0.29 26.95
C LEU A 86 -11.60 0.67 25.95
N MET A 87 -11.89 1.90 26.37
CA MET A 87 -12.46 2.93 25.50
C MET A 87 -11.46 3.38 24.42
N GLU A 88 -10.17 3.46 24.74
CA GLU A 88 -9.11 3.71 23.75
C GLU A 88 -9.06 2.63 22.67
N ALA A 89 -8.99 1.36 23.09
CA ALA A 89 -8.95 0.23 22.19
C ALA A 89 -10.23 0.14 21.34
N LEU A 90 -11.40 0.41 21.94
CA LEU A 90 -12.67 0.38 21.25
C LEU A 90 -12.80 1.50 20.21
N ILE A 91 -12.34 2.72 20.52
CA ILE A 91 -12.28 3.83 19.56
C ILE A 91 -11.35 3.46 18.39
N ALA A 92 -10.16 2.93 18.67
CA ALA A 92 -9.21 2.51 17.65
C ALA A 92 -9.80 1.42 16.74
N PHE A 93 -10.49 0.43 17.32
CA PHE A 93 -11.17 -0.63 16.58
C PHE A 93 -12.30 -0.08 15.68
N PHE A 94 -13.11 0.84 16.21
CA PHE A 94 -14.21 1.46 15.45
C PHE A 94 -13.70 2.28 14.25
N ILE A 95 -12.64 3.07 14.46
CA ILE A 95 -12.01 3.87 13.41
C ILE A 95 -11.41 2.95 12.34
N ARG A 96 -10.73 1.88 12.75
CA ARG A 96 -10.17 0.86 11.85
C ARG A 96 -11.25 0.26 10.96
N GLU A 97 -12.34 -0.21 11.56
CA GLU A 97 -13.43 -0.85 10.83
C GLU A 97 -14.08 0.11 9.83
N PHE A 98 -14.29 1.37 10.22
CA PHE A 98 -14.75 2.42 9.33
C PHE A 98 -13.79 2.63 8.15
N MET A 99 -12.48 2.72 8.42
CA MET A 99 -11.46 2.90 7.39
C MET A 99 -11.39 1.72 6.41
N ILE A 100 -11.51 0.47 6.87
CA ILE A 100 -11.55 -0.69 5.97
C ILE A 100 -12.77 -0.62 5.07
N LYS A 101 -13.96 -0.38 5.63
CA LYS A 101 -15.19 -0.32 4.82
C LYS A 101 -15.16 0.82 3.81
N LEU A 102 -14.54 1.94 4.17
CA LEU A 102 -14.32 3.07 3.28
C LEU A 102 -13.38 2.70 2.12
N PHE A 103 -12.26 2.04 2.41
CA PHE A 103 -11.32 1.56 1.40
C PHE A 103 -11.87 0.43 0.53
N GLU A 104 -12.73 -0.42 1.09
CA GLU A 104 -13.41 -1.48 0.36
C GLU A 104 -14.46 -0.93 -0.63
N GLU A 105 -14.80 0.37 -0.57
CA GLU A 105 -15.86 1.02 -1.36
C GLU A 105 -17.25 0.38 -1.11
N LYS A 106 -17.42 -0.26 0.05
CA LYS A 106 -18.67 -0.94 0.42
C LYS A 106 -19.67 -0.03 1.14
N LEU A 107 -19.31 1.23 1.38
CA LEU A 107 -20.14 2.16 2.15
C LEU A 107 -21.09 2.96 1.26
N THR A 108 -22.38 2.88 1.57
CA THR A 108 -23.38 3.83 1.07
C THR A 108 -23.22 5.17 1.79
N GLY A 109 -23.58 6.30 1.15
CA GLY A 109 -23.44 7.63 1.77
C GLY A 109 -24.10 7.76 3.16
N LEU A 110 -25.21 7.05 3.38
CA LEU A 110 -25.86 6.94 4.69
C LEU A 110 -25.01 6.20 5.73
N GLU A 111 -24.32 5.14 5.33
CA GLU A 111 -23.47 4.36 6.24
C GLU A 111 -22.24 5.17 6.65
N VAL A 112 -21.67 5.98 5.75
CA VAL A 112 -20.58 6.92 6.11
C VAL A 112 -21.02 7.88 7.21
N LEU A 113 -22.24 8.41 7.12
CA LEU A 113 -22.80 9.30 8.14
C LEU A 113 -23.02 8.57 9.47
N LEU A 114 -23.51 7.33 9.44
CA LEU A 114 -23.68 6.52 10.65
C LEU A 114 -22.34 6.18 11.31
N TRP A 115 -21.34 5.76 10.54
CA TRP A 115 -20.00 5.45 11.05
C TRP A 115 -19.31 6.67 11.66
N SER A 116 -19.35 7.81 10.97
CA SER A 116 -18.75 9.05 11.46
C SER A 116 -19.45 9.56 12.73
N THR A 117 -20.79 9.48 12.79
CA THR A 117 -21.56 9.81 13.99
C THR A 117 -21.24 8.85 15.14
N GLY A 118 -21.08 7.56 14.87
CA GLY A 118 -20.66 6.56 15.86
C GLY A 118 -19.29 6.86 16.46
N VAL A 119 -18.31 7.20 15.63
CA VAL A 119 -16.98 7.63 16.09
C VAL A 119 -17.07 8.91 16.92
N ALA A 120 -17.84 9.91 16.47
CA ALA A 120 -18.04 11.15 17.21
C ALA A 120 -18.69 10.90 18.59
N PHE A 121 -19.65 9.98 18.67
CA PHE A 121 -20.29 9.58 19.92
C PHE A 121 -19.30 8.90 20.88
N LEU A 122 -18.46 7.98 20.39
CA LEU A 122 -17.44 7.31 21.21
C LEU A 122 -16.41 8.30 21.76
N VAL A 123 -15.96 9.25 20.94
CA VAL A 123 -15.05 10.33 21.38
C VAL A 123 -15.74 11.25 22.38
N GLY A 124 -17.01 11.58 22.17
CA GLY A 124 -17.83 12.34 23.11
C GLY A 124 -17.97 11.62 24.46
N ALA A 125 -18.28 10.32 24.47
CA ALA A 125 -18.39 9.50 25.67
C ALA A 125 -17.07 9.45 26.44
N ARG A 126 -15.93 9.32 25.74
CA ARG A 126 -14.59 9.41 26.34
C ARG A 126 -14.35 10.78 26.97
N THR A 127 -14.72 11.85 26.29
CA THR A 127 -14.54 13.21 26.80
C THR A 127 -15.37 13.41 28.08
N LEU A 128 -16.61 12.93 28.10
CA LEU A 128 -17.47 13.00 29.28
C LEU A 128 -16.91 12.20 30.47
N THR A 129 -16.33 11.02 30.23
CA THR A 129 -15.73 10.21 31.30
C THR A 129 -14.47 10.85 31.89
N VAL A 130 -13.70 11.59 31.09
CA VAL A 130 -12.54 12.35 31.59
C VAL A 130 -12.95 13.60 32.37
N VAL A 131 -13.99 14.31 31.90
CA VAL A 131 -14.48 15.56 32.53
C VAL A 131 -15.26 15.28 33.81
N TYR A 132 -16.16 14.28 33.80
CA TYR A 132 -16.92 13.84 34.96
C TYR A 132 -16.21 12.70 35.69
N LYS A 133 -15.03 12.97 36.26
CA LYS A 133 -14.43 12.04 37.23
C LYS A 133 -15.28 12.05 38.50
N PRO A 134 -15.83 10.90 38.95
CA PRO A 134 -16.57 10.84 40.20
C PRO A 134 -15.66 11.25 41.37
N PRO A 135 -16.17 12.01 42.37
CA PRO A 135 -15.38 12.40 43.52
C PRO A 135 -14.85 11.15 44.20
N LYS A 136 -13.53 11.09 44.38
CA LYS A 136 -12.84 10.02 45.13
C LYS A 136 -13.53 9.84 46.48
N LYS A 137 -14.11 8.67 46.71
CA LYS A 137 -14.35 8.14 48.05
C LYS A 137 -13.13 7.36 48.49
#